data_AF-A0A2P1PVG0-F1
#
_entry.id   AF-A0A2P1PVG0-F1
#
_cell.length_a   1.000
_cell.length_b   1.000
_cell.length_c   1.000
_cell.angle_alpha   90.00
_cell.angle_beta   90.00
_cell.angle_gamma   90.00
#
_symmetry.space_group_name_H-M   'P 1'
#
loop_
_entity.id
_entity.type
_entity.pdbx_description
1 polymer ?
#
loop_
_entity_poly.entity_id
_entity_poly.type
_entity_poly.pdbx_seq_one_letter_code
_entity_poly.pdbx_strand_id
1 'polypeptide(L)'
;MQKSNDIEQILAYFRLVHPRVSIIQHQKANDGDDDGLWFFSVNGVSVHLESATWHCPFLVETDDVCIDAQSVDEAIKCLEAQLKLCS
;
A
#
# COMPACT_ATOMS: atom_id res chain seq x y z
N MET A 1 -15.09 -7.96 17.60
CA MET A 1 -15.05 -7.77 16.14
C MET A 1 -13.96 -6.75 15.89
N GLN A 2 -12.78 -7.19 15.48
CA GLN A 2 -11.64 -6.29 15.24
C GLN A 2 -12.01 -5.42 14.04
N LYS A 3 -12.03 -4.10 14.20
CA LYS A 3 -12.25 -3.19 13.07
C LYS A 3 -11.07 -3.40 12.13
N SER A 4 -11.32 -3.95 10.94
CA SER A 4 -10.28 -4.04 9.92
C SER A 4 -9.97 -2.63 9.45
N ASN A 5 -8.72 -2.19 9.57
CA ASN A 5 -8.30 -0.87 9.12
C ASN A 5 -8.22 -0.83 7.58
N ASP A 6 -8.10 0.36 7.00
CA ASP A 6 -8.20 0.51 5.55
C ASP A 6 -6.99 -0.11 4.83
N ILE A 7 -5.80 -0.08 5.45
CA ILE A 7 -4.62 -0.82 4.96
C ILE A 7 -4.90 -2.32 4.88
N GLU A 8 -5.46 -2.94 5.92
CA GLU A 8 -5.77 -4.37 5.92
C GLU A 8 -6.70 -4.77 4.77
N GLN A 9 -7.65 -3.91 4.40
CA GLN A 9 -8.52 -4.14 3.25
C GLN A 9 -7.71 -4.16 1.93
N ILE A 10 -6.78 -3.22 1.75
CA ILE A 10 -5.86 -3.18 0.59
C ILE A 10 -4.98 -4.45 0.58
N LEU A 11 -4.40 -4.82 1.71
CA LEU A 11 -3.55 -6.01 1.83
C LEU A 11 -4.32 -7.29 1.50
N ALA A 12 -5.54 -7.43 2.02
CA ALA A 12 -6.41 -8.57 1.74
C ALA A 12 -6.76 -8.65 0.26
N TYR A 13 -7.08 -7.51 -0.37
CA TYR A 13 -7.33 -7.41 -1.80
C TYR A 13 -6.13 -7.89 -2.62
N PHE A 14 -4.93 -7.33 -2.39
CA PHE A 14 -3.74 -7.69 -3.17
C PHE A 14 -3.32 -9.14 -2.98
N ARG A 15 -3.43 -9.69 -1.77
CA ARG A 15 -3.16 -11.12 -1.51
C ARG A 15 -4.13 -12.03 -2.27
N LEU A 16 -5.38 -11.61 -2.45
CA LEU A 16 -6.40 -12.39 -3.15
C LEU A 16 -6.30 -12.26 -4.67
N VAL A 17 -6.22 -11.03 -5.18
CA VAL A 17 -6.32 -10.72 -6.62
C VAL A 17 -4.96 -10.78 -7.32
N HIS A 18 -3.90 -10.36 -6.63
CA HIS A 18 -2.54 -10.26 -7.18
C HIS A 18 -1.52 -11.05 -6.35
N PRO A 19 -1.66 -12.39 -6.22
CA PRO A 19 -0.84 -13.19 -5.29
C PRO A 19 0.66 -13.22 -5.63
N ARG A 20 1.07 -12.66 -6.78
CA ARG A 20 2.48 -12.52 -7.18
C ARG A 20 3.12 -11.22 -6.69
N VAL A 21 2.32 -10.28 -6.18
CA VAL A 21 2.83 -9.04 -5.59
C VAL A 21 3.39 -9.36 -4.22
N SER A 22 4.67 -9.05 -4.03
CA SER A 22 5.31 -9.10 -2.72
C SER A 22 4.87 -7.87 -1.92
N ILE A 23 4.45 -8.09 -0.67
CA ILE A 23 3.98 -7.03 0.21
C ILE A 23 4.73 -7.12 1.53
N ILE A 24 5.46 -6.06 1.88
CA ILE A 24 6.31 -6.00 3.08
C ILE A 24 6.00 -4.72 3.85
N GLN A 25 5.74 -4.83 5.15
CA GLN A 25 5.65 -3.66 6.02
C GLN A 25 7.06 -3.16 6.35
N HIS A 26 7.27 -1.85 6.34
CA HIS A 26 8.48 -1.27 6.89
C HIS A 26 8.60 -1.62 8.37
N GLN A 27 9.70 -2.24 8.78
CA GLN A 27 9.98 -2.41 10.21
C GLN A 27 10.62 -1.13 10.73
N LYS A 28 9.97 -0.52 11.72
CA LYS A 28 10.52 0.61 12.46
C LYS A 28 11.84 0.24 13.12
N ALA A 29 12.70 1.23 13.27
CA ALA A 29 13.91 1.09 14.08
C ALA A 29 13.60 1.36 15.57
N ASN A 30 12.62 2.22 15.87
CA ASN A 30 12.28 2.60 17.25
C ASN A 30 10.76 2.58 17.49
N ASP A 31 10.35 2.35 18.74
CA ASP A 31 8.95 2.28 19.17
C ASP A 31 8.14 3.57 18.91
N GLY A 32 8.82 4.69 18.62
CA GLY A 32 8.20 6.00 18.36
C GLY A 32 8.04 6.36 16.88
N ASP A 33 8.53 5.54 15.94
CA ASP A 33 8.33 5.79 14.51
C ASP A 33 6.86 5.51 14.11
N ASP A 34 6.42 5.75 12.87
CA ASP A 34 5.05 5.48 12.39
C ASP A 34 4.90 4.12 11.68
N ASP A 35 3.82 3.35 11.96
CA ASP A 35 3.65 1.96 11.46
C ASP A 35 2.97 1.92 10.08
N GLY A 36 3.10 3.02 9.33
CA GLY A 36 2.24 3.34 8.21
C GLY A 36 2.76 2.95 6.83
N LEU A 37 4.01 2.52 6.70
CA LEU A 37 4.68 2.36 5.41
C LEU A 37 4.71 0.90 4.95
N TRP A 38 4.21 0.67 3.74
CA TRP A 38 4.10 -0.65 3.11
C TRP A 38 4.69 -0.63 1.70
N PHE A 39 5.46 -1.67 1.39
CA PHE A 39 6.14 -1.85 0.12
C PHE A 39 5.40 -2.92 -0.69
N PHE A 40 4.97 -2.55 -1.89
CA PHE A 40 4.39 -3.47 -2.87
C PHE A 40 5.38 -3.60 -4.03
N SER A 41 5.71 -4.83 -4.42
CA SER A 41 6.64 -5.04 -5.53
C SER A 41 6.32 -6.25 -6.39
N VAL A 42 6.54 -6.12 -7.69
CA VAL A 42 6.36 -7.18 -8.69
C VAL A 42 7.19 -6.88 -9.93
N ASN A 43 7.82 -7.89 -10.53
CA ASN A 43 8.60 -7.76 -11.77
C ASN A 43 9.64 -6.62 -11.77
N GLY A 44 10.26 -6.33 -10.62
CA GLY A 44 11.26 -5.27 -10.48
C GLY A 44 10.70 -3.85 -10.35
N VAL A 45 9.37 -3.69 -10.31
CA VAL A 45 8.70 -2.43 -9.96
C VAL A 45 8.38 -2.44 -8.47
N SER A 46 8.64 -1.32 -7.78
CA SER A 46 8.31 -1.11 -6.37
C SER A 46 7.47 0.15 -6.22
N VAL A 47 6.45 0.08 -5.38
CA VAL A 47 5.55 1.18 -5.04
C VAL A 47 5.31 1.13 -3.54
N HIS A 48 5.34 2.27 -2.86
CA HIS A 48 5.09 2.35 -1.43
C HIS A 48 3.74 3.00 -1.16
N LEU A 49 3.08 2.51 -0.13
CA LEU A 49 1.83 3.03 0.40
C LEU A 49 2.10 3.48 1.83
N GLU A 50 1.79 4.74 2.14
CA GLU A 50 1.96 5.29 3.49
C GLU A 50 0.62 5.77 4.07
N SER A 51 0.36 5.40 5.32
CA SER A 51 -0.58 6.10 6.21
C SER A 51 -0.20 5.88 7.67
N ALA A 52 0.20 6.95 8.36
CA ALA A 52 0.56 6.89 9.78
C ALA A 52 -0.59 6.40 10.69
N THR A 53 -1.84 6.57 10.26
CA THR A 53 -3.02 6.17 11.05
C THR A 53 -3.62 4.84 10.63
N TRP A 54 -3.04 4.16 9.64
CA TRP A 54 -3.59 2.95 9.00
C TRP A 54 -4.94 3.14 8.30
N HIS A 55 -5.36 4.40 8.17
CA HIS A 55 -6.63 4.81 7.58
C HIS A 55 -6.40 5.81 6.46
N CYS A 56 -7.35 5.87 5.53
CA CYS A 56 -7.38 6.91 4.51
C CYS A 56 -7.32 8.32 5.13
N PRO A 57 -6.58 9.29 4.56
CA PRO A 57 -5.91 9.26 3.25
C PRO A 57 -4.60 8.47 3.22
N PHE A 58 -4.20 8.08 2.02
CA PHE A 58 -2.94 7.38 1.76
C PHE A 58 -2.04 8.16 0.82
N LEU A 59 -0.74 8.01 1.01
CA LEU A 59 0.27 8.46 0.06
C LEU A 59 0.76 7.24 -0.73
N VAL A 60 0.62 7.28 -2.06
CA VAL A 60 1.14 6.25 -2.96
C VAL A 60 2.33 6.83 -3.70
N GLU A 61 3.50 6.23 -3.51
CA GLU A 61 4.76 6.77 -4.03
C GLU A 61 5.58 5.75 -4.83
N THR A 62 6.22 6.24 -5.88
CA THR A 62 7.33 5.61 -6.60
C THR A 62 8.50 6.59 -6.63
N ASP A 63 9.62 6.20 -7.22
CA ASP A 63 10.75 7.13 -7.41
C ASP A 63 10.39 8.37 -8.25
N ASP A 64 9.35 8.27 -9.09
CA ASP A 64 8.98 9.31 -10.06
C ASP A 64 7.66 10.05 -9.71
N VAL A 65 6.83 9.47 -8.84
CA VAL A 65 5.43 9.89 -8.67
C VAL A 65 5.03 9.84 -7.19
N CYS A 66 4.27 10.84 -6.76
CA CYS A 66 3.67 10.94 -5.43
C CYS A 66 2.18 11.29 -5.60
N ILE A 67 1.28 10.44 -5.10
CA ILE A 67 -0.17 10.58 -5.28
C ILE A 67 -0.88 10.45 -3.93
N ASP A 68 -1.71 11.44 -3.59
CA ASP A 68 -2.65 11.35 -2.47
C ASP A 68 -3.93 10.60 -2.88
N ALA A 69 -4.13 9.40 -2.34
CA ALA A 69 -5.37 8.64 -2.51
C ALA A 69 -6.36 8.94 -1.38
N GLN A 70 -7.60 9.30 -1.73
CA GLN A 70 -8.65 9.75 -0.80
C GLN A 70 -9.68 8.65 -0.50
N SER A 71 -9.39 7.41 -0.90
CA SER A 71 -10.16 6.22 -0.52
C SER A 71 -9.34 4.93 -0.70
N VAL A 72 -9.83 3.82 -0.14
CA VAL A 72 -9.29 2.48 -0.38
C VAL A 72 -9.27 2.13 -1.86
N ASP A 73 -10.38 2.38 -2.56
CA ASP A 73 -10.51 2.06 -3.99
C ASP A 73 -9.53 2.88 -4.86
N GLU A 74 -9.33 4.15 -4.52
CA GLU A 74 -8.33 4.99 -5.19
C GLU A 74 -6.92 4.48 -4.94
N ALA A 75 -6.58 4.13 -3.69
CA ALA A 75 -5.27 3.57 -3.36
C ALA A 75 -5.00 2.27 -4.14
N ILE A 76 -5.99 1.37 -4.22
CA ILE A 76 -5.88 0.13 -5.01
C ILE A 76 -5.61 0.45 -6.49
N LYS A 77 -6.42 1.31 -7.10
CA LYS A 77 -6.24 1.68 -8.52
C LYS A 77 -4.89 2.32 -8.79
N CYS A 78 -4.42 3.19 -7.89
CA CYS A 78 -3.10 3.80 -7.99
C CYS A 78 -2.00 2.74 -7.91
N LEU A 79 -2.05 1.85 -6.92
CA LEU A 79 -1.08 0.76 -6.76
C LEU A 79 -1.06 -0.16 -7.98
N GLU A 80 -2.21 -0.59 -8.49
CA GLU A 80 -2.30 -1.43 -9.69
C GLU A 80 -1.70 -0.74 -10.93
N ALA A 81 -2.00 0.55 -11.11
CA ALA A 81 -1.46 1.33 -12.22
C ALA A 81 0.07 1.46 -12.11
N GLN A 82 0.60 1.79 -10.93
CA GLN A 82 2.04 1.95 -10.72
C GLN A 82 2.79 0.61 -10.82
N LEU A 83 2.21 -0.48 -10.31
CA LEU A 83 2.76 -1.84 -10.42
C LEU A 83 2.57 -2.45 -11.83
N LYS A 84 1.89 -1.75 -12.74
CA LYS A 84 1.58 -2.20 -14.10
C LYS A 84 0.82 -3.53 -14.12
N LEU A 85 -0.12 -3.67 -13.19
CA LEU A 85 -0.95 -4.86 -13.00
C LEU A 85 -2.26 -4.81 -13.79
N CYS A 86 -2.56 -3.68 -14.43
CA CYS A 86 -3.73 -3.56 -15.30
C CYS A 86 -3.66 -4.59 -16.43
N SER A 87 -4.66 -5.47 -16.47
CA SER A 87 -5.06 -6.30 -17.60
C SER A 87 -5.74 -5.48 -18.69
#